data_AF-A0A8H4PR14-F1
#
_entry.id   AF-A0A8H4PR14-F1
#
_cell.length_a   1.000
_cell.length_b   1.000
_cell.length_c   1.000
_cell.angle_alpha   90.00
_cell.angle_beta   90.00
_cell.angle_gamma   90.00
#
_symmetry.space_group_name_H-M   'P 1'
#
loop_
_entity.id
_entity.type
_entity.pdbx_description
1 polymer ?
#
loop_
_entity_poly.entity_id
_entity_poly.type
_entity_poly.pdbx_seq_one_letter_code
_entity_poly.pdbx_strand_id
1 'polypeptide(L)'
;MEPGKEVTVDGSSLTFQLYSYPHGVELENIGDTVQANVNGHHLLGEHYPAEVHSCRKLRLTVKEVSRPGQSAFTGPLNHADLQYHLSQSDVYQYSGSLTTPPCSENVVVGVVARPLYFHPREYRALKDTIKFNSRYTDRPGRPNLLSGKI
;
A
#
# COMPACT_ATOMS: atom_id res chain seq x y z
N MET A 1 1.76 28.88 14.20
CA MET A 1 1.91 27.41 14.14
C MET A 1 3.40 27.13 14.02
N GLU A 2 3.96 26.33 14.92
CA GLU A 2 5.38 25.93 14.87
C GLU A 2 5.58 24.86 13.77
N PRO A 3 6.53 25.03 12.84
CA PRO A 3 6.79 24.05 11.79
C PRO A 3 7.62 22.87 12.32
N GLY A 4 7.10 21.65 12.18
CA GLY A 4 7.87 20.42 12.41
C GLY A 4 7.67 19.71 13.75
N LYS A 5 6.57 19.96 14.48
CA LYS A 5 6.16 19.06 15.56
C LYS A 5 5.59 17.77 14.96
N GLU A 6 6.47 16.81 14.72
CA GLU A 6 6.09 15.43 14.43
C GLU A 6 5.34 14.88 15.66
N VAL A 7 4.03 14.70 15.52
CA VAL A 7 3.20 14.15 16.59
C VAL A 7 3.25 12.64 16.47
N THR A 8 4.15 12.01 17.23
CA THR A 8 3.96 10.61 17.60
C THR A 8 2.69 10.53 18.43
N VAL A 9 1.57 10.28 17.77
CA VAL A 9 0.38 9.78 18.44
C VAL A 9 0.75 8.38 18.90
N ASP A 10 0.64 8.09 20.20
CA ASP A 10 0.57 6.69 20.64
C ASP A 10 -0.48 5.99 19.78
N GLY A 11 -0.23 4.73 19.41
CA GLY A 11 -1.02 3.98 18.44
C GLY A 11 -2.44 3.66 18.91
N SER A 12 -3.28 4.68 19.09
CA SER A 12 -4.73 4.57 19.22
C SER A 12 -5.22 3.84 17.98
N SER A 13 -5.53 2.56 18.14
CA SER A 13 -5.55 1.59 17.05
C SER A 13 -6.44 2.06 15.90
N LEU A 14 -5.82 2.61 14.85
CA LEU A 14 -6.51 2.79 13.58
C LEU A 14 -6.97 1.41 13.16
N THR A 15 -8.28 1.19 13.19
CA THR A 15 -8.86 -0.10 12.86
C THR A 15 -8.87 -0.22 11.33
N PHE A 16 -7.70 -0.56 10.77
CA PHE A 16 -7.50 -0.81 9.34
C PHE A 16 -8.30 -2.04 8.91
N GLN A 17 -9.56 -1.85 8.53
CA GLN A 17 -10.43 -2.92 8.04
C GLN A 17 -10.13 -3.19 6.57
N LEU A 18 -9.21 -4.13 6.33
CA LEU A 18 -8.84 -4.63 5.01
C LEU A 18 -9.74 -5.80 4.60
N TYR A 19 -10.75 -5.56 3.78
CA TYR A 19 -11.64 -6.60 3.29
C TYR A 19 -10.88 -7.66 2.49
N SER A 20 -11.12 -8.92 2.81
CA SER A 20 -10.78 -10.05 1.94
C SER A 20 -11.71 -10.02 0.71
N TYR A 21 -11.19 -10.38 -0.46
CA TYR A 21 -11.97 -10.50 -1.69
C TYR A 21 -12.24 -11.98 -1.94
N PRO A 22 -13.37 -12.55 -1.47
CA PRO A 22 -13.61 -14.00 -1.55
C PRO A 22 -13.74 -14.50 -3.00
N HIS A 23 -14.09 -13.63 -3.94
CA HIS A 23 -14.06 -13.94 -5.37
C HIS A 23 -12.74 -13.51 -6.02
N GLY A 24 -12.13 -12.44 -5.55
CA GLY A 24 -10.94 -11.81 -6.12
C GLY A 24 -11.23 -10.39 -6.61
N VAL A 25 -10.24 -9.79 -7.26
CA VAL A 25 -10.30 -8.45 -7.85
C VAL A 25 -9.60 -8.48 -9.22
N GLU A 26 -10.01 -7.60 -10.11
CA GLU A 26 -9.26 -7.35 -11.35
C GLU A 26 -8.04 -6.48 -11.04
N LEU A 27 -6.86 -6.91 -11.52
CA LEU A 27 -5.66 -6.09 -11.58
C LEU A 27 -5.51 -5.59 -13.01
N GLU A 28 -5.28 -4.29 -13.17
CA GLU A 28 -4.93 -3.67 -14.45
C GLU A 28 -3.51 -3.08 -14.37
N ASN A 29 -2.71 -3.31 -15.41
CA ASN A 29 -1.42 -2.64 -15.59
C ASN A 29 -1.63 -1.35 -16.40
N ILE A 30 -1.63 -0.21 -15.71
CA ILE A 30 -1.82 1.13 -16.29
C ILE A 30 -0.51 1.78 -16.78
N GLY A 31 0.49 0.97 -17.13
CA GLY A 31 1.79 1.44 -17.62
C GLY A 31 2.83 1.56 -16.51
N ASP A 32 2.66 2.58 -15.67
CA ASP A 32 3.62 2.91 -14.61
C ASP A 32 3.20 2.37 -13.23
N THR A 33 2.04 1.73 -13.11
CA THR A 33 1.50 1.19 -11.85
C THR A 33 0.55 0.03 -12.15
N VAL A 34 0.41 -0.89 -11.19
CA VAL A 34 -0.65 -1.90 -11.19
C VAL A 34 -1.67 -1.49 -10.13
N GLN A 35 -2.94 -1.36 -10.52
CA GLN A 35 -4.03 -0.94 -9.63
C GLN A 35 -5.06 -2.07 -9.46
N ALA A 36 -5.81 -1.99 -8.36
CA ALA A 36 -6.95 -2.86 -8.06
C ALA A 36 -8.11 -1.99 -7.59
N ASN A 37 -9.27 -2.10 -8.23
CA ASN A 37 -10.47 -1.35 -7.85
C ASN A 37 -11.17 -2.03 -6.66
N VAL A 38 -11.29 -1.33 -5.53
CA VAL A 38 -11.65 -1.92 -4.24
C VAL A 38 -12.72 -1.10 -3.49
N ASN A 39 -13.82 -1.75 -3.10
CA ASN A 39 -14.96 -1.17 -2.37
C ASN A 39 -15.29 -2.04 -1.13
N GLY A 40 -15.55 -1.47 0.06
CA GLY A 40 -16.01 -2.29 1.21
C GLY A 40 -16.22 -1.58 2.56
N HIS A 41 -17.02 -2.22 3.44
CA HIS A 41 -17.29 -1.86 4.84
C HIS A 41 -17.69 -3.13 5.66
N HIS A 42 -17.12 -3.39 6.86
CA HIS A 42 -17.37 -4.52 7.82
C HIS A 42 -17.00 -5.98 7.39
N LEU A 43 -16.64 -6.97 8.26
CA LEU A 43 -16.19 -7.01 9.69
C LEU A 43 -15.52 -8.39 10.05
N LEU A 44 -14.85 -8.46 11.22
CA LEU A 44 -14.43 -9.62 12.08
C LEU A 44 -13.68 -10.87 11.52
N GLY A 45 -12.63 -11.32 12.24
CA GLY A 45 -12.08 -12.71 12.22
C GLY A 45 -10.56 -12.83 12.50
N GLU A 46 -10.11 -13.83 13.28
CA GLU A 46 -8.73 -13.92 13.84
C GLU A 46 -7.75 -14.94 13.18
N HIS A 47 -6.44 -14.72 13.45
CA HIS A 47 -5.43 -15.68 13.99
C HIS A 47 -4.23 -16.21 13.13
N TYR A 48 -3.02 -15.86 13.60
CA TYR A 48 -1.64 -16.45 13.47
C TYR A 48 -0.98 -16.75 12.08
N PRO A 49 0.38 -16.67 11.96
CA PRO A 49 1.03 -16.42 10.68
C PRO A 49 1.69 -17.64 10.01
N ALA A 50 1.45 -17.74 8.71
CA ALA A 50 2.46 -18.15 7.73
C ALA A 50 2.73 -16.96 6.77
N GLU A 51 3.48 -17.16 5.68
CA GLU A 51 3.63 -16.15 4.61
C GLU A 51 2.27 -15.53 4.23
N VAL A 52 2.17 -14.19 4.13
CA VAL A 52 0.91 -13.49 3.78
C VAL A 52 0.34 -14.09 2.50
N HIS A 53 -0.77 -14.83 2.62
CA HIS A 53 -1.25 -15.69 1.55
C HIS A 53 -1.66 -14.88 0.30
N SER A 54 -2.17 -13.66 0.53
CA SER A 54 -2.47 -12.67 -0.51
C SER A 54 -1.23 -12.31 -1.35
N CYS A 55 -0.07 -12.06 -0.73
CA CYS A 55 1.16 -11.68 -1.45
C CYS A 55 1.67 -12.80 -2.37
N ARG A 56 1.62 -14.05 -1.93
CA ARG A 56 1.97 -15.23 -2.73
C ARG A 56 1.06 -15.38 -3.96
N LYS A 57 -0.22 -15.04 -3.83
CA LYS A 57 -1.21 -15.11 -4.91
C LYS A 57 -1.06 -13.96 -5.90
N LEU A 58 -0.91 -12.73 -5.41
CA LEU A 58 -0.63 -11.53 -6.22
C LEU A 58 0.61 -11.73 -7.12
N ARG A 59 1.65 -12.41 -6.64
CA ARG A 59 2.83 -12.78 -7.47
C ARG A 59 2.47 -13.55 -8.74
N LEU A 60 1.45 -14.40 -8.72
CA LEU A 60 1.03 -15.18 -9.89
C LEU A 60 0.34 -14.25 -10.90
N THR A 61 -0.71 -13.54 -10.46
CA THR A 61 -1.50 -12.64 -11.31
C THR A 61 -0.69 -11.48 -11.89
N VAL A 62 0.27 -10.92 -11.14
CA VAL A 62 1.14 -9.83 -11.62
C VAL A 62 2.02 -10.24 -12.81
N LYS A 63 2.27 -11.55 -13.02
CA LYS A 63 2.93 -12.05 -14.24
C LYS A 63 2.02 -12.09 -15.46
N GLU A 64 0.71 -12.22 -15.26
CA GLU A 64 -0.27 -12.26 -16.35
C GLU A 64 -0.46 -10.85 -16.94
N VAL A 65 -0.32 -9.79 -16.12
CA VAL A 65 -0.34 -8.37 -16.52
C VAL A 65 1.06 -7.78 -16.75
N SER A 66 1.96 -8.54 -17.39
CA SER A 66 3.35 -8.13 -17.64
C SER A 66 3.52 -6.91 -18.56
N ARG A 67 2.49 -6.51 -19.31
CA ARG A 67 2.51 -5.37 -20.25
C ARG A 67 1.41 -4.36 -19.92
N PRO A 68 1.61 -3.06 -20.24
CA PRO A 68 0.58 -2.04 -20.11
C PRO A 68 -0.69 -2.40 -20.90
N GLY A 69 -1.86 -2.06 -20.37
CA GLY A 69 -3.17 -2.37 -20.96
C GLY A 69 -3.60 -3.83 -20.83
N GLN A 70 -2.87 -4.65 -20.06
CA GLN A 70 -3.31 -5.99 -19.69
C GLN A 70 -4.04 -5.97 -18.34
N SER A 71 -5.13 -6.72 -18.27
CA SER A 71 -5.84 -7.04 -17.02
C SER A 71 -5.84 -8.54 -16.73
N ALA A 72 -5.87 -8.89 -15.45
CA ALA A 72 -6.01 -10.28 -14.99
C ALA A 72 -6.73 -10.33 -13.63
N PHE A 73 -7.36 -11.47 -13.33
CA PHE A 73 -8.17 -11.62 -12.12
C PHE A 73 -7.42 -12.40 -11.04
N THR A 74 -7.34 -11.85 -9.82
CA THR A 74 -6.52 -12.45 -8.74
C THR A 74 -7.05 -13.77 -8.21
N GLY A 75 -8.35 -14.04 -8.40
CA GLY A 75 -9.07 -15.03 -7.61
C GLY A 75 -9.07 -14.66 -6.10
N PRO A 76 -9.62 -15.53 -5.23
CA PRO A 76 -9.84 -15.21 -3.81
C PRO A 76 -8.61 -14.63 -3.09
N LEU A 77 -8.68 -13.41 -2.55
CA LEU A 77 -7.64 -12.79 -1.71
C LEU A 77 -8.08 -12.80 -0.25
N ASN A 78 -7.28 -13.37 0.64
CA ASN A 78 -7.50 -13.33 2.09
C ASN A 78 -6.52 -12.36 2.75
N HIS A 79 -7.04 -11.42 3.53
CA HIS A 79 -6.26 -10.38 4.22
C HIS A 79 -6.16 -10.57 5.75
N ALA A 80 -6.61 -11.70 6.30
CA ALA A 80 -6.50 -12.01 7.74
C ALA A 80 -5.06 -11.82 8.28
N ASP A 81 -4.04 -12.37 7.60
CA ASP A 81 -2.62 -12.22 7.99
C ASP A 81 -2.19 -10.75 8.07
N LEU A 82 -2.69 -9.93 7.15
CA LEU A 82 -2.36 -8.51 7.03
C LEU A 82 -3.11 -7.68 8.09
N GLN A 83 -4.39 -7.94 8.32
CA GLN A 83 -5.16 -7.34 9.41
C GLN A 83 -4.49 -7.62 10.77
N TYR A 84 -4.10 -8.89 11.01
CA TYR A 84 -3.40 -9.30 12.23
C TYR A 84 -2.04 -8.62 12.34
N HIS A 85 -1.26 -8.53 11.26
CA HIS A 85 0.01 -7.80 11.28
C HIS A 85 -0.17 -6.34 11.70
N LEU A 86 -1.19 -5.66 11.17
CA LEU A 86 -1.50 -4.27 11.51
C LEU A 86 -1.98 -4.10 12.95
N SER A 87 -2.79 -5.03 13.48
CA SER A 87 -3.27 -4.95 14.87
C SER A 87 -2.15 -5.11 15.91
N GLN A 88 -1.01 -5.70 15.51
CA GLN A 88 0.18 -5.94 16.33
C GLN A 88 1.35 -5.01 15.95
N SER A 89 1.07 -3.80 15.44
CA SER A 89 2.10 -2.86 15.01
C SER A 89 1.72 -1.41 15.33
N ASP A 90 2.68 -0.64 15.83
CA ASP A 90 2.55 0.82 15.93
C ASP A 90 2.42 1.46 14.53
N VAL A 91 1.70 2.57 14.45
CA VAL A 91 1.45 3.28 13.18
C VAL A 91 1.70 4.77 13.38
N TYR A 92 2.80 5.26 12.81
CA TYR A 92 3.12 6.68 12.73
C TYR A 92 2.15 7.36 11.76
N GLN A 93 1.71 8.58 12.07
CA GLN A 93 0.76 9.32 11.26
C GLN A 93 1.26 10.73 10.97
N TYR A 94 1.06 11.19 9.73
CA TYR A 94 1.29 12.58 9.36
C TYR A 94 0.31 13.05 8.29
N SER A 95 0.02 14.35 8.28
CA SER A 95 -0.71 14.99 7.18
C SER A 95 0.25 15.22 6.02
N GLY A 96 -0.03 14.61 4.87
CA GLY A 96 0.79 14.66 3.67
C GLY A 96 -0.05 14.89 2.41
N SER A 97 0.45 14.37 1.29
CA SER A 97 -0.18 14.48 -0.02
C SER A 97 -0.08 13.17 -0.81
N LEU A 98 -0.86 13.07 -1.89
CA LEU A 98 -0.75 11.95 -2.84
C LEU A 98 0.65 11.91 -3.46
N THR A 99 1.26 10.72 -3.50
CA THR A 99 2.58 10.51 -4.13
C THR A 99 2.52 10.53 -5.66
N THR A 100 1.32 10.46 -6.24
CA THR A 100 1.03 10.54 -7.67
C THR A 100 0.22 11.81 -7.99
N PRO A 101 0.27 12.34 -9.22
CA PRO A 101 -0.61 13.42 -9.67
C PRO A 101 -2.10 13.11 -9.38
N PRO A 102 -2.92 14.10 -8.99
CA PRO A 102 -2.63 15.53 -8.93
C PRO A 102 -1.89 16.00 -7.65
N CYS A 103 -1.30 15.08 -6.86
CA CYS A 103 -0.52 15.41 -5.66
C CYS A 103 -1.30 16.16 -4.57
N SER A 104 -2.62 15.93 -4.48
CA SER A 104 -3.52 16.60 -3.52
C SER A 104 -3.03 16.49 -2.09
N GLU A 105 -3.04 17.62 -1.36
CA GLU A 105 -2.67 17.73 0.05
C GLU A 105 -3.80 17.28 1.00
N ASN A 106 -3.52 17.32 2.31
CA ASN A 106 -4.43 16.94 3.40
C ASN A 106 -4.83 15.46 3.41
N VAL A 107 -3.95 14.59 2.90
CA VAL A 107 -4.06 13.14 3.02
C VAL A 107 -3.48 12.70 4.36
N VAL A 108 -4.26 11.99 5.18
CA VAL A 108 -3.73 11.33 6.39
C VAL A 108 -2.94 10.09 5.96
N VAL A 109 -1.62 10.12 6.16
CA VAL A 109 -0.73 9.01 5.80
C VAL A 109 -0.37 8.24 7.08
N GLY A 110 -0.68 6.94 7.09
CA GLY A 110 -0.25 6.01 8.14
C GLY A 110 0.94 5.15 7.69
N VAL A 111 1.99 5.10 8.49
CA VAL A 111 3.21 4.30 8.25
C VAL A 111 3.37 3.29 9.38
N VAL A 112 3.26 2.00 9.04
CA VAL A 112 3.38 0.89 9.98
C VAL A 112 4.84 0.72 10.39
N ALA A 113 5.12 0.74 11.70
CA ALA A 113 6.47 0.66 12.24
C ALA A 113 7.15 -0.68 11.95
N ARG A 114 6.39 -1.79 11.99
CA ARG A 114 6.89 -3.14 11.77
C ARG A 114 6.73 -3.54 10.30
N PRO A 115 7.82 -3.78 9.54
CA PRO A 115 7.74 -4.13 8.13
C PRO A 115 7.17 -5.54 7.92
N LEU A 116 6.58 -5.76 6.75
CA LEU A 116 6.28 -7.08 6.23
C LEU A 116 7.48 -7.61 5.43
N TYR A 117 7.74 -8.90 5.55
CA TYR A 117 8.79 -9.58 4.79
C TYR A 117 8.20 -10.39 3.63
N PHE A 118 8.87 -10.34 2.49
CA PHE A 118 8.49 -11.04 1.26
C PHE A 118 9.69 -11.83 0.74
N HIS A 119 9.45 -12.95 0.06
CA HIS A 119 10.54 -13.73 -0.51
C HIS A 119 11.12 -12.99 -1.73
N PRO A 120 12.45 -13.04 -2.00
CA PRO A 120 13.06 -12.34 -3.15
C PRO A 120 12.43 -12.66 -4.52
N ARG A 121 11.77 -13.82 -4.65
CA ARG A 121 11.01 -14.24 -5.84
C ARG A 121 9.73 -13.41 -6.08
N GLU A 122 9.13 -12.90 -5.01
CA GLU A 122 7.91 -12.08 -5.01
C GLU A 122 8.27 -10.64 -5.33
N TYR A 123 9.29 -10.12 -4.64
CA TYR A 123 9.87 -8.81 -4.94
C TYR A 123 10.30 -8.69 -6.40
N ARG A 124 11.02 -9.68 -6.95
CA ARG A 124 11.44 -9.65 -8.37
C ARG A 124 10.25 -9.66 -9.33
N ALA A 125 9.26 -10.53 -9.12
CA ALA A 125 8.08 -10.57 -9.99
C ALA A 125 7.30 -9.25 -9.98
N LEU A 126 7.16 -8.59 -8.82
CA LEU A 126 6.58 -7.25 -8.72
C LEU A 126 7.46 -6.23 -9.47
N LYS A 127 8.76 -6.21 -9.19
CA LYS A 127 9.75 -5.29 -9.77
C LYS A 127 9.84 -5.41 -11.31
N ASP A 128 9.72 -6.62 -11.83
CA ASP A 128 9.77 -6.90 -13.27
C ASP A 128 8.53 -6.37 -14.00
N THR A 129 7.36 -6.34 -13.35
CA THR A 129 6.14 -5.74 -13.93
C THR A 129 6.06 -4.23 -13.69
N ILE A 130 6.15 -3.76 -12.44
CA ILE A 130 5.91 -2.33 -12.07
C ILE A 130 7.09 -1.39 -12.38
N LYS A 131 8.27 -1.95 -12.71
CA LYS A 131 9.53 -1.21 -12.90
C LYS A 131 9.88 -0.29 -11.72
N PHE A 132 9.68 1.02 -11.83
CA PHE A 132 9.98 1.99 -10.78
C PHE A 132 8.97 3.13 -10.83
N ASN A 133 8.16 3.24 -9.78
CA ASN A 133 7.06 4.21 -9.68
C ASN A 133 7.08 4.98 -8.34
N SER A 134 8.22 4.99 -7.65
CA SER A 134 8.39 5.68 -6.36
C SER A 134 8.81 7.14 -6.58
N ARG A 135 8.00 8.08 -6.08
CA ARG A 135 8.36 9.51 -6.04
C ARG A 135 9.55 9.73 -5.09
N TYR A 136 10.41 10.71 -5.39
CA TYR A 136 11.48 11.13 -4.49
C TYR A 136 10.91 11.72 -3.19
N THR A 137 11.64 11.56 -2.07
CA THR A 137 11.23 12.09 -0.77
C THR A 137 11.24 13.61 -0.76
N ASP A 138 10.14 14.23 -0.32
CA ASP A 138 10.00 15.66 -0.12
C ASP A 138 10.13 16.02 1.37
N ARG A 139 10.23 17.32 1.71
CA ARG A 139 10.44 17.77 3.10
C ARG A 139 9.12 18.20 3.76
N PRO A 140 8.62 17.51 4.80
CA PRO A 140 7.40 17.91 5.50
C PRO A 140 7.49 19.34 6.06
N GLY A 141 6.42 20.12 5.90
CA GLY A 141 6.32 21.49 6.43
C GLY A 141 7.31 22.51 5.84
N ARG A 142 7.95 22.19 4.70
CA ARG A 142 8.82 23.11 3.94
C ARG A 142 8.26 23.33 2.53
N PRO A 143 8.65 24.40 1.83
CA PRO A 143 8.38 24.51 0.40
C PRO A 143 8.91 23.27 -0.35
N ASN A 144 8.13 22.80 -1.33
CA ASN A 144 8.51 21.66 -2.18
C ASN A 144 9.91 21.85 -2.77
N LEU A 145 10.69 20.77 -2.83
CA LEU A 145 12.10 20.77 -3.28
C LEU A 145 12.36 21.34 -4.69
N LEU A 146 11.34 21.45 -5.54
CA LEU A 146 11.42 22.02 -6.90
C LEU A 146 10.84 23.44 -7.00
N SER A 147 10.20 23.95 -5.93
CA SER A 147 9.69 25.31 -5.87
C SER A 147 10.84 26.32 -5.99
N GLY A 148 10.84 27.14 -7.04
CA GLY A 148 11.93 28.09 -7.34
C GLY A 148 13.08 27.51 -8.19
N LYS A 149 12.87 26.37 -8.87
CA LYS A 149 13.81 25.80 -9.86
C LYS A 149 13.22 25.72 -11.28
N ILE A 150 12.23 26.56 -11.57
CA ILE A 150 11.55 26.71 -12.87
C ILE A 150 11.57 28.19 -13.21
#